data_AF-A0A661J9Y3-F1
#
_entry.id   AF-A0A661J9Y3-F1
#
_cell.length_a   1.000
_cell.length_b   1.000
_cell.length_c   1.000
_cell.angle_alpha   90.00
_cell.angle_beta   90.00
_cell.angle_gamma   90.00
#
_symmetry.space_group_name_H-M   'P 1'
#
loop_
_entity.id
_entity.type
_entity.pdbx_description
1 polymer ?
#
loop_
_entity_poly.entity_id
_entity_poly.type
_entity_poly.pdbx_seq_one_letter_code
_entity_poly.pdbx_strand_id
1 'polypeptide(L)'
;LIKHKRLKEAWNLSWKKLSDELGGLPAIKYHCGILAVGALKRAIRAYYKDRKRPDWLPRGLTADEKQVLEEEKLIEELSKRLKK
;
A
#
# COMPACT_ATOMS: atom_id res chain seq x y z
N LEU A 1 -12.50 -3.54 -8.18
CA LEU A 1 -11.38 -4.34 -7.62
C LEU A 1 -11.64 -4.85 -6.20
N ILE A 2 -11.83 -3.99 -5.19
CA ILE A 2 -11.90 -4.42 -3.76
C ILE A 2 -13.27 -4.27 -3.08
N LYS A 3 -14.21 -3.53 -3.67
CA LYS A 3 -15.56 -3.33 -3.09
C LYS A 3 -16.29 -4.69 -3.04
N HIS A 4 -17.01 -4.95 -1.96
CA HIS A 4 -17.71 -6.21 -1.68
C HIS A 4 -16.80 -7.45 -1.52
N LYS A 5 -15.49 -7.27 -1.37
CA LYS A 5 -14.54 -8.35 -1.04
C LYS A 5 -14.28 -8.44 0.46
N ARG A 6 -13.83 -9.61 0.92
CA ARG A 6 -13.40 -9.78 2.31
C ARG A 6 -12.11 -8.97 2.54
N LEU A 7 -11.90 -8.50 3.77
CA LEU A 7 -10.68 -7.75 4.13
C LEU A 7 -9.39 -8.55 3.86
N LYS A 8 -9.43 -9.88 4.00
CA LYS A 8 -8.31 -10.77 3.63
C LYS A 8 -7.97 -10.69 2.14
N GLU A 9 -8.98 -10.62 1.27
CA GLU A 9 -8.78 -10.49 -0.18
C GLU A 9 -8.22 -9.11 -0.53
N ALA A 10 -8.76 -8.05 0.09
CA ALA A 10 -8.25 -6.70 -0.09
C ALA A 10 -6.80 -6.55 0.40
N TRP A 11 -6.44 -7.21 1.51
CA TRP A 11 -5.07 -7.25 2.04
C TRP A 11 -4.04 -7.83 1.06
N ASN A 12 -4.46 -8.80 0.26
CA ASN A 12 -3.60 -9.47 -0.72
C ASN A 12 -3.44 -8.69 -2.04
N LEU A 13 -4.01 -7.49 -2.15
CA LEU A 13 -3.81 -6.63 -3.32
C LEU A 13 -2.38 -6.09 -3.34
N SER A 14 -1.68 -6.29 -4.46
CA SER A 14 -0.37 -5.70 -4.73
C SER A 14 -0.47 -4.56 -5.73
N TRP A 15 0.52 -3.66 -5.75
CA TRP A 15 0.53 -2.54 -6.68
C TRP A 15 0.66 -3.00 -8.14
N LYS A 16 1.34 -4.14 -8.37
CA LYS A 16 1.43 -4.79 -9.69
C LYS A 16 0.06 -5.22 -10.17
N LYS A 17 -0.68 -5.95 -9.32
CA LYS A 17 -2.05 -6.36 -9.64
C LYS A 17 -2.96 -5.15 -9.89
N LEU A 18 -2.83 -4.10 -9.07
CA LEU A 18 -3.57 -2.85 -9.30
C LEU A 18 -3.22 -2.23 -10.67
N SER A 19 -1.94 -2.21 -11.03
CA SER A 19 -1.46 -1.72 -12.33
C SER A 19 -2.03 -2.55 -13.49
N ASP A 20 -1.95 -3.88 -13.40
CA ASP A 20 -2.43 -4.80 -14.44
C ASP A 20 -3.93 -4.63 -14.69
N GLU A 21 -4.72 -4.48 -13.62
CA GLU A 21 -6.17 -4.27 -13.69
C GLU A 21 -6.55 -2.91 -14.30
N LEU A 22 -5.63 -1.94 -14.28
CA LEU A 22 -5.79 -0.64 -14.95
C LEU A 22 -5.32 -0.65 -16.41
N GLY A 23 -4.88 -1.80 -16.94
CA GLY A 23 -4.33 -1.91 -18.29
C GLY A 23 -2.81 -1.65 -18.36
N GLY A 24 -2.13 -1.68 -17.21
CA GLY A 24 -0.71 -1.36 -17.08
C GLY A 24 -0.46 0.10 -16.73
N LEU A 25 0.66 0.35 -16.05
CA LEU A 25 1.14 1.68 -15.73
C LEU A 25 2.58 1.83 -16.26
N PRO A 26 2.97 3.02 -16.75
CA PRO A 26 4.38 3.27 -17.03
C PRO A 26 5.17 3.27 -15.72
N ALA A 27 6.44 2.85 -15.78
CA ALA A 27 7.27 2.68 -14.58
C ALA A 27 7.34 3.92 -13.68
N ILE A 28 7.36 5.12 -14.29
CA ILE A 28 7.36 6.39 -13.56
C ILE A 28 6.11 6.63 -12.70
N LYS A 29 5.00 5.94 -12.96
CA LYS A 29 3.73 6.04 -12.21
C LYS A 29 3.49 4.89 -11.23
N TYR A 30 4.45 3.96 -11.07
CA TYR A 30 4.30 2.86 -10.10
C TYR A 30 4.18 3.33 -8.66
N HIS A 31 4.84 4.44 -8.30
CA HIS A 31 4.74 5.03 -6.96
C HIS A 31 3.28 5.32 -6.56
N CYS A 32 2.43 5.78 -7.49
CA CYS A 32 1.01 6.00 -7.21
C CYS A 32 0.31 4.71 -6.76
N GLY A 33 0.62 3.58 -7.43
CA GLY A 33 0.07 2.28 -7.08
C GLY A 33 0.63 1.75 -5.75
N ILE A 34 1.92 1.93 -5.51
CA ILE A 34 2.59 1.57 -4.25
C ILE A 34 1.92 2.32 -3.08
N LEU A 35 1.80 3.65 -3.19
CA LEU A 35 1.17 4.48 -2.17
C LEU A 35 -0.29 4.12 -1.94
N ALA A 36 -1.06 3.83 -3.00
CA ALA A 36 -2.45 3.39 -2.89
C ALA A 36 -2.59 2.07 -2.10
N VAL A 37 -1.73 1.08 -2.39
CA VAL A 37 -1.70 -0.18 -1.63
C VAL A 37 -1.26 0.05 -0.19
N GLY A 38 -0.28 0.92 0.04
CA GLY A 38 0.15 1.32 1.37
C GLY A 38 -0.96 1.95 2.21
N ALA A 39 -1.74 2.85 1.62
CA ALA A 39 -2.91 3.46 2.26
C ALA A 39 -3.96 2.39 2.62
N LEU A 40 -4.28 1.48 1.69
CA LEU A 40 -5.22 0.38 1.93
C LEU A 40 -4.77 -0.51 3.09
N LYS A 41 -3.51 -0.94 3.12
CA LYS A 41 -2.97 -1.80 4.18
C LYS A 41 -2.98 -1.11 5.54
N ARG A 42 -2.60 0.17 5.60
CA ARG A 42 -2.71 0.98 6.83
C ARG A 42 -4.15 1.10 7.32
N ALA A 43 -5.11 1.32 6.42
CA ALA A 43 -6.52 1.38 6.78
C ALA A 43 -7.03 0.03 7.34
N ILE A 44 -6.63 -1.10 6.75
CA ILE A 44 -6.97 -2.43 7.26
C ILE A 44 -6.37 -2.65 8.66
N ARG A 45 -5.10 -2.26 8.89
CA ARG A 45 -4.49 -2.34 10.22
C ARG A 45 -5.21 -1.47 11.24
N ALA A 46 -5.54 -0.23 10.87
CA ALA A 46 -6.29 0.69 11.73
C ALA A 46 -7.65 0.11 12.11
N TYR A 47 -8.36 -0.51 11.16
CA TYR A 47 -9.62 -1.19 11.42
C TYR A 47 -9.52 -2.31 12.48
N TYR A 48 -8.41 -3.05 12.50
CA TYR A 48 -8.16 -4.12 13.47
C TYR A 48 -7.45 -3.68 14.76
N LYS A 49 -7.15 -2.38 14.94
CA LYS A 49 -6.43 -1.88 16.12
C LYS A 49 -7.20 -2.17 17.43
N ASP A 50 -8.50 -1.93 17.42
CA ASP A 50 -9.40 -2.10 18.58
C ASP A 50 -10.29 -3.36 18.46
N ARG A 51 -9.90 -4.31 17.59
CA ARG A 51 -10.66 -5.55 17.32
C ARG A 51 -9.78 -6.77 17.51
N LYS A 52 -10.41 -7.94 17.55
CA LYS A 52 -9.67 -9.20 17.47
C LYS A 52 -8.93 -9.26 16.14
N ARG A 53 -7.60 -9.26 16.22
CA ARG A 53 -6.73 -9.38 15.05
C ARG A 53 -6.88 -10.78 14.43
N PRO A 54 -7.09 -10.88 13.11
CA PRO A 54 -7.21 -12.17 12.44
C PRO A 54 -5.82 -12.79 12.21
N ASP A 55 -5.78 -14.11 12.06
CA ASP A 55 -4.54 -14.88 11.94
C ASP A 55 -3.74 -14.56 10.67
N TRP A 56 -4.43 -14.09 9.62
CA TRP A 56 -3.80 -13.72 8.35
C TRP A 56 -3.15 -12.32 8.37
N LEU A 57 -3.34 -11.50 9.41
CA LEU A 57 -2.77 -10.16 9.49
C LEU A 57 -1.43 -10.18 10.27
N PRO A 58 -0.28 -9.94 9.60
CA PRO A 58 1.04 -10.01 10.25
C PRO A 58 1.22 -8.96 11.36
N ARG A 59 2.03 -9.30 12.39
CA ARG A 59 2.39 -8.34 13.46
C ARG A 59 3.27 -7.21 12.91
N GLY A 60 4.33 -7.60 12.21
CA GLY A 60 5.32 -6.69 11.63
C GLY A 60 4.94 -6.18 10.26
N LEU A 61 5.80 -5.31 9.72
CA LEU A 61 5.68 -4.77 8.37
C LEU A 61 5.93 -5.85 7.32
N THR A 62 5.03 -5.92 6.34
CA THR A 62 5.19 -6.76 5.15
C THR A 62 6.16 -6.13 4.15
N ALA A 63 6.63 -6.89 3.15
CA ALA A 63 7.52 -6.36 2.11
C ALA A 63 6.92 -5.14 1.39
N ASP A 64 5.64 -5.22 1.01
CA ASP A 64 4.94 -4.10 0.37
C ASP A 64 4.87 -2.87 1.29
N GLU A 65 4.69 -3.05 2.60
CA GLU A 65 4.67 -1.93 3.54
C GLU A 65 6.05 -1.30 3.72
N LYS A 66 7.12 -2.09 3.68
CA LYS A 66 8.49 -1.55 3.65
C LYS A 66 8.74 -0.75 2.38
N GLN A 67 8.32 -1.28 1.23
CA GLN A 67 8.42 -0.57 -0.05
C GLN A 67 7.68 0.77 -0.02
N VAL A 68 6.48 0.82 0.60
CA VAL A 68 5.72 2.06 0.77
C VAL A 68 6.49 3.08 1.61
N LEU A 69 7.11 2.65 2.72
CA LEU A 69 7.88 3.55 3.58
C LEU A 69 9.12 4.11 2.86
N GLU A 70 9.79 3.29 2.08
CA GLU A 70 10.92 3.71 1.24
C GLU A 70 10.47 4.75 0.20
N GLU A 71 9.34 4.51 -0.46
CA GLU A 71 8.77 5.43 -1.45
C GLU A 71 8.34 6.77 -0.80
N GLU A 72 7.66 6.72 0.35
CA GLU A 72 7.25 7.91 1.10
C GLU A 72 8.48 8.75 1.52
N LYS A 73 9.52 8.09 2.02
CA LYS A 73 10.78 8.75 2.41
C LYS A 73 11.47 9.42 1.23
N LEU A 74 11.54 8.73 0.08
CA LEU A 74 12.13 9.29 -1.13
C LEU A 74 11.37 10.55 -1.59
N ILE A 75 10.04 10.48 -1.64
CA ILE A 75 9.19 11.62 -2.02
C ILE A 75 9.40 12.80 -1.06
N GLU A 76 9.47 12.54 0.24
CA GLU A 76 9.72 13.57 1.25
C GLU A 76 11.11 14.22 1.05
N GLU A 77 12.16 13.44 0.83
CA GLU A 77 13.51 13.94 0.58
C GLU A 77 13.58 14.79 -0.70
N LEU A 78 12.96 14.32 -1.79
CA LEU A 78 12.88 15.08 -3.04
C LEU A 78 12.10 16.39 -2.86
N SER A 79 10.98 16.37 -2.15
CA SER A 79 10.19 17.57 -1.85
C SER A 79 11.00 18.59 -1.04
N LYS A 80 11.79 18.14 -0.06
CA LYS A 80 12.68 19.01 0.73
C LYS A 80 13.77 19.64 -0.14
N ARG A 81 14.34 18.90 -1.09
CA ARG A 81 15.37 19.41 -2.02
C ARG A 81 14.82 20.46 -2.97
N LEU A 82 13.60 20.30 -3.47
CA LEU A 82 12.96 21.25 -4.39
C LEU A 82 12.48 22.56 -3.71
N LYS A 83 12.32 22.54 -2.38
CA LYS A 83 11.96 23.71 -1.58
C LYS A 83 13.17 24.55 -1.15
N LYS A 84 14.39 24.08 -1.42
CA LYS A 84 15.64 24.84 -1.29
C LYS A 84 15.96 25.55 -2.59
#